data_AF-A0A2D4K1N4-F1
#
_entry.id   AF-A0A2D4K1N4-F1
#
_cell.length_a   1.000
_cell.length_b   1.000
_cell.length_c   1.000
_cell.angle_alpha   90.00
_cell.angle_beta   90.00
_cell.angle_gamma   90.00
#
_symmetry.space_group_name_H-M   'P 1'
#
loop_
_entity.id
_entity.type
_entity.pdbx_description
1 polymer ?
#
loop_
_entity_poly.entity_id
_entity_poly.type
_entity_poly.pdbx_seq_one_letter_code
_entity_poly.pdbx_strand_id
1 'polypeptide(L)'
;EYTARDPVAASVMQIHTFNRDREKVKLGVETIAKYLDNIHLHPDEEKYRKIKVQNKVFQERIHCLEGTDQFFQAVGFEKVALDITGQEEATEDFYVLKDEALEKLEDLKEHKEKLMNGEPVRAKLDRQLQIFKPSAQASHFELPSDFFNLTAEELRREQRIRTDAVEKASMLRTKAMREKEEQRELRRYNYTLLRIRFPDGYILQGTFYAREPVSALFHFVRET
;
A
#
# COMPACT_ATOMS: atom_id res chain seq x y z
N GLU A 1 -16.18 -2.81 -8.04
CA GLU A 1 -16.57 -2.78 -9.47
C GLU A 1 -15.44 -3.16 -10.45
N TYR A 2 -14.14 -2.96 -10.13
CA TYR A 2 -13.04 -3.34 -11.05
C TYR A 2 -12.81 -4.86 -11.22
N THR A 3 -13.21 -5.69 -10.26
CA THR A 3 -13.02 -7.16 -10.32
C THR A 3 -13.86 -7.86 -11.39
N ALA A 4 -14.89 -7.22 -11.93
CA ALA A 4 -15.79 -7.82 -12.93
C ALA A 4 -15.43 -7.48 -14.39
N ARG A 5 -14.49 -6.55 -14.64
CA ARG A 5 -14.18 -6.06 -16.01
C ARG A 5 -13.03 -6.80 -16.70
N ASP A 6 -12.03 -7.27 -15.95
CA ASP A 6 -10.91 -8.07 -16.47
C ASP A 6 -10.31 -8.92 -15.32
N PRO A 7 -10.57 -10.25 -15.29
CA PRO A 7 -10.07 -11.13 -14.23
C PRO A 7 -8.54 -11.24 -14.22
N VAL A 8 -7.88 -11.03 -15.37
CA VAL A 8 -6.41 -11.04 -15.46
C VAL A 8 -5.85 -9.78 -14.81
N ALA A 9 -6.39 -8.60 -15.15
CA ALA A 9 -5.95 -7.35 -14.54
C ALA A 9 -6.15 -7.33 -13.02
N ALA A 10 -7.26 -7.90 -12.53
CA ALA A 10 -7.51 -8.04 -11.09
C ALA A 10 -6.46 -8.93 -10.40
N SER A 11 -6.10 -10.05 -11.02
CA SER A 11 -5.10 -10.98 -10.49
C SER A 11 -3.70 -10.37 -10.50
N VAL A 12 -3.32 -9.66 -11.57
CA VAL A 12 -2.05 -8.90 -11.66
C VAL A 12 -1.98 -7.86 -10.54
N MET A 13 -3.07 -7.12 -10.30
CA MET A 13 -3.14 -6.15 -9.21
C MET A 13 -2.91 -6.83 -7.84
N GLN A 14 -3.51 -7.99 -7.59
CA GLN A 14 -3.31 -8.72 -6.33
C GLN A 14 -1.85 -9.17 -6.15
N ILE A 15 -1.26 -9.74 -7.19
CA ILE A 15 0.13 -10.22 -7.17
C ILE A 15 1.09 -9.07 -6.80
N HIS A 16 0.91 -7.89 -7.40
CA HIS A 16 1.79 -6.76 -7.10
C HIS A 16 1.45 -6.06 -5.77
N THR A 17 0.18 -6.03 -5.37
CA THR A 17 -0.28 -5.21 -4.23
C THR A 17 -0.19 -5.93 -2.88
N PHE A 18 -0.54 -7.22 -2.81
CA PHE A 18 -0.61 -7.94 -1.53
C PHE A 18 0.74 -8.53 -1.09
N ASN A 19 1.64 -8.81 -2.03
CA ASN A 19 2.95 -9.37 -1.74
C ASN A 19 3.96 -8.28 -1.33
N ARG A 20 4.44 -8.35 -0.07
CA ARG A 20 5.37 -7.36 0.50
C ARG A 20 6.78 -7.44 -0.08
N ASP A 21 7.24 -8.66 -0.37
CA ASP A 21 8.60 -8.94 -0.86
C ASP A 21 8.70 -8.73 -2.37
N ARG A 22 9.14 -7.54 -2.79
CA ARG A 22 9.25 -7.16 -4.22
C ARG A 22 10.17 -8.07 -5.03
N GLU A 23 11.23 -8.57 -4.42
CA GLU A 23 12.17 -9.47 -5.10
C GLU A 23 11.50 -10.81 -5.42
N LYS A 24 10.72 -11.38 -4.48
CA LYS A 24 9.96 -12.62 -4.71
C LYS A 24 8.90 -12.43 -5.78
N VAL A 25 8.17 -11.30 -5.75
CA VAL A 25 7.19 -10.95 -6.79
C VAL A 25 7.88 -10.92 -8.15
N LYS A 26 9.01 -10.24 -8.27
CA LYS A 26 9.76 -10.17 -9.54
C LYS A 26 10.20 -11.55 -10.02
N LEU A 27 10.79 -12.38 -9.15
CA LEU A 27 11.20 -13.75 -9.52
C LEU A 27 10.01 -14.63 -9.92
N GLY A 28 8.88 -14.52 -9.22
CA GLY A 28 7.66 -15.25 -9.55
C GLY A 28 7.10 -14.83 -10.90
N VAL A 29 6.97 -13.52 -11.13
CA VAL A 29 6.52 -12.93 -12.41
C VAL A 29 7.43 -13.35 -13.56
N GLU A 30 8.76 -13.31 -13.39
CA GLU A 30 9.71 -13.81 -14.40
C GLU A 30 9.55 -15.32 -14.69
N THR A 31 9.23 -16.12 -13.66
CA THR A 31 9.04 -17.57 -13.82
C THR A 31 7.73 -17.86 -14.55
N ILE A 32 6.65 -17.15 -14.22
CA ILE A 32 5.36 -17.23 -14.93
C ILE A 32 5.53 -16.79 -16.38
N ALA A 33 6.23 -15.69 -16.63
CA ALA A 33 6.52 -15.19 -17.97
C ALA A 33 7.26 -16.23 -18.82
N LYS A 34 8.22 -16.97 -18.24
CA LYS A 34 8.91 -18.07 -18.92
C LYS A 34 7.98 -19.24 -19.24
N TYR A 35 7.03 -19.58 -18.36
CA TYR A 35 6.03 -20.61 -18.67
C TYR A 35 5.14 -20.20 -19.84
N LEU A 36 4.66 -18.96 -19.85
CA LEU A 36 3.86 -18.43 -20.96
C LEU A 36 4.68 -18.35 -22.26
N ASP A 37 5.96 -17.97 -22.20
CA ASP A 37 6.85 -17.95 -23.37
C ASP A 37 7.09 -19.34 -23.94
N ASN A 38 7.31 -20.36 -23.11
CA ASN A 38 7.51 -21.73 -23.57
C ASN A 38 6.26 -22.26 -24.30
N ILE A 39 5.07 -21.97 -23.78
CA ILE A 39 3.80 -22.33 -24.42
C ILE A 39 3.62 -21.57 -25.74
N HIS A 40 3.99 -20.29 -25.78
CA HIS A 40 3.90 -19.49 -26.99
C HIS A 40 4.87 -19.95 -28.08
N LEU A 41 6.11 -20.31 -27.72
CA LEU A 41 7.15 -20.76 -28.65
C LEU A 41 6.93 -22.19 -29.15
N HIS A 42 6.32 -23.05 -28.33
CA HIS A 42 6.09 -24.46 -28.64
C HIS A 42 4.64 -24.86 -28.34
N PRO A 43 3.66 -24.36 -29.12
CA PRO A 43 2.24 -24.60 -28.85
C PRO A 43 1.89 -26.08 -28.92
N ASP A 44 2.48 -26.86 -29.83
CA ASP A 44 2.16 -28.28 -30.06
C ASP A 44 2.72 -29.22 -28.98
N GLU A 45 3.61 -28.73 -28.10
CA GLU A 45 4.22 -29.56 -27.06
C GLU A 45 3.38 -29.59 -25.78
N GLU A 46 2.61 -30.68 -25.58
CA GLU A 46 1.77 -30.88 -24.39
C GLU A 46 2.52 -30.80 -23.05
N LYS A 47 3.83 -31.07 -23.04
CA LYS A 47 4.66 -31.00 -21.82
C LYS A 47 4.70 -29.59 -21.23
N TYR A 48 4.59 -28.55 -22.07
CA TYR A 48 4.60 -27.15 -21.62
C TYR A 48 3.21 -26.66 -21.23
N ARG A 49 2.15 -27.37 -21.66
CA ARG A 49 0.75 -27.08 -21.30
C ARG A 49 0.39 -27.56 -19.89
N LYS A 50 1.27 -28.32 -19.23
CA LYS A 50 1.06 -28.90 -17.90
C LYS A 50 2.14 -28.40 -16.93
N ILE A 51 1.74 -27.78 -15.84
CA ILE A 51 2.65 -27.33 -14.76
C ILE A 51 2.33 -28.13 -13.49
N LYS A 52 3.31 -28.89 -13.00
CA LYS A 52 3.20 -29.65 -11.74
C LYS A 52 3.29 -28.70 -10.54
N VAL A 53 2.27 -28.67 -9.68
CA VAL A 53 2.24 -27.79 -8.49
C VAL A 53 3.33 -28.16 -7.49
N GLN A 54 3.67 -29.45 -7.36
CA GLN A 54 4.72 -29.97 -6.49
C GLN A 54 6.15 -29.70 -7.01
N ASN A 55 6.32 -29.06 -8.17
CA ASN A 55 7.65 -28.70 -8.65
C ASN A 55 8.30 -27.70 -7.68
N LYS A 56 9.55 -27.97 -7.26
CA LYS A 56 10.30 -27.09 -6.34
C LYS A 56 10.32 -25.63 -6.80
N VAL A 57 10.50 -25.39 -8.10
CA VAL A 57 10.52 -24.02 -8.65
C VAL A 57 9.15 -23.34 -8.51
N PHE A 58 8.07 -24.09 -8.73
CA PHE A 58 6.71 -23.58 -8.59
C PHE A 58 6.38 -23.29 -7.11
N GLN A 59 6.70 -24.23 -6.21
CA GLN A 59 6.45 -24.07 -4.78
C GLN A 59 7.21 -22.89 -4.17
N GLU A 60 8.49 -22.74 -4.50
CA GLU A 60 9.34 -21.70 -3.91
C GLU A 60 9.04 -20.30 -4.46
N ARG A 61 8.66 -20.18 -5.75
CA ARG A 61 8.57 -18.88 -6.44
C ARG A 61 7.15 -18.40 -6.72
N ILE A 62 6.19 -19.32 -6.88
CA ILE A 62 4.85 -19.01 -7.39
C ILE A 62 3.78 -19.30 -6.33
N HIS A 63 3.83 -20.45 -5.68
CA HIS A 63 2.87 -20.83 -4.63
C HIS A 63 2.95 -19.91 -3.39
N CYS A 64 4.11 -19.30 -3.14
CA CYS A 64 4.27 -18.37 -2.03
C CYS A 64 3.68 -16.97 -2.30
N LEU A 65 3.24 -16.69 -3.53
CA LEU A 65 2.69 -15.40 -3.93
C LEU A 65 1.17 -15.45 -3.94
N GLU A 66 0.54 -14.49 -3.28
CA GLU A 66 -0.92 -14.34 -3.33
C GLU A 66 -1.38 -13.83 -4.69
N GLY A 67 -2.49 -14.39 -5.21
CA GLY A 67 -3.10 -13.99 -6.48
C GLY A 67 -2.60 -14.75 -7.72
N THR A 68 -1.57 -15.60 -7.60
CA THR A 68 -1.03 -16.38 -8.73
C THR A 68 -1.99 -17.45 -9.22
N ASP A 69 -2.68 -18.16 -8.33
CA ASP A 69 -3.68 -19.17 -8.71
C ASP A 69 -4.83 -18.56 -9.51
N GLN A 70 -5.30 -17.36 -9.11
CA GLN A 70 -6.34 -16.63 -9.81
C GLN A 70 -5.85 -16.14 -11.18
N PHE A 71 -4.58 -15.76 -11.29
CA PHE A 71 -3.96 -15.42 -12.57
C PHE A 71 -3.92 -16.62 -13.51
N PHE A 72 -3.50 -17.80 -13.04
CA PHE A 72 -3.51 -19.03 -13.86
C PHE A 72 -4.92 -19.37 -14.33
N GLN A 73 -5.92 -19.31 -13.45
CA GLN A 73 -7.31 -19.52 -13.82
C GLN A 73 -7.83 -18.50 -14.85
N ALA A 74 -7.49 -17.21 -14.67
CA ALA A 74 -7.90 -16.15 -15.59
C ALA A 74 -7.23 -16.26 -16.97
N VAL A 75 -6.02 -16.82 -17.03
CA VAL A 75 -5.29 -17.10 -18.28
C VAL A 75 -5.84 -18.37 -18.98
N GLY A 76 -6.60 -19.21 -18.29
CA GLY A 76 -7.22 -20.43 -18.85
C GLY A 76 -6.57 -21.74 -18.39
N PHE A 77 -5.74 -21.71 -17.34
CA PHE A 77 -5.28 -22.92 -16.68
C PHE A 77 -6.33 -23.42 -15.68
N GLU A 78 -6.56 -24.72 -15.68
CA GLU A 78 -7.41 -25.38 -14.68
C GLU A 78 -6.55 -26.25 -13.77
N LYS A 79 -6.83 -26.18 -12.47
CA LYS A 79 -6.17 -27.02 -11.48
C LYS A 79 -6.87 -28.38 -11.46
N VAL A 80 -6.18 -29.41 -11.93
CA VAL A 80 -6.67 -30.79 -12.02
C VAL A 80 -5.81 -31.69 -11.14
N ALA A 81 -6.42 -32.47 -10.27
CA ALA A 81 -5.74 -33.54 -9.56
C ALA A 81 -5.65 -34.77 -10.47
N LEU A 82 -4.44 -35.21 -10.79
CA LEU A 82 -4.18 -36.40 -11.60
C LEU A 82 -3.59 -37.49 -10.71
N ASP A 83 -4.08 -38.72 -10.90
CA ASP A 83 -3.55 -39.91 -10.23
C ASP A 83 -2.22 -40.29 -10.86
N ILE A 84 -1.19 -40.50 -10.04
CA ILE A 84 0.09 -41.01 -10.52
C ILE A 84 -0.11 -42.48 -10.90
N THR A 85 0.13 -42.82 -12.16
CA THR A 85 0.14 -44.22 -12.62
C THR A 85 1.24 -45.00 -11.87
N GLY A 86 0.86 -45.67 -10.78
CA GLY A 86 1.73 -46.56 -9.99
C GLY A 86 1.64 -46.49 -8.46
N GLN A 87 0.89 -45.56 -7.86
CA GLN A 87 0.67 -45.50 -6.40
C GLN A 87 -0.79 -45.12 -6.08
N GLU A 88 -1.56 -46.05 -5.50
CA GLU A 88 -3.01 -45.96 -5.29
C GLU A 88 -3.49 -44.89 -4.27
N GLU A 89 -2.62 -44.04 -3.73
CA GLU A 89 -3.01 -43.03 -2.71
C GLU A 89 -2.41 -41.62 -2.91
N ALA A 90 -1.72 -41.35 -4.02
CA ALA A 90 -1.11 -40.03 -4.26
C ALA A 90 -1.77 -39.30 -5.44
N THR A 91 -2.68 -38.37 -5.13
CA THR A 91 -3.18 -37.37 -6.08
C THR A 91 -2.20 -36.20 -6.17
N GLU A 92 -1.77 -35.84 -7.38
CA GLU A 92 -0.93 -34.66 -7.61
C GLU A 92 -1.69 -33.58 -8.38
N ASP A 93 -1.52 -32.35 -7.93
CA ASP A 93 -2.17 -31.19 -8.54
C ASP A 93 -1.35 -30.69 -9.73
N PHE A 94 -2.00 -30.54 -10.88
CA PHE A 94 -1.43 -29.95 -12.08
C PHE A 94 -2.27 -28.77 -12.56
N TYR A 95 -1.60 -27.72 -13.01
CA TYR A 95 -2.22 -26.69 -13.83
C TYR A 95 -2.14 -27.11 -15.29
N VAL A 96 -3.29 -27.33 -15.91
CA VAL A 96 -3.41 -27.73 -17.33
C VAL A 96 -4.07 -26.60 -18.10
N LEU A 97 -3.41 -26.12 -19.16
CA LEU A 97 -3.99 -25.13 -20.06
C LEU A 97 -5.07 -25.76 -20.94
N LYS A 98 -6.28 -25.19 -20.95
CA LYS A 98 -7.37 -25.67 -21.81
C LYS A 98 -7.13 -25.35 -23.28
N ASP A 99 -7.67 -26.20 -24.16
CA ASP A 99 -7.59 -26.01 -25.62
C ASP A 99 -8.26 -24.69 -26.09
N GLU A 100 -9.27 -24.21 -25.36
CA GLU A 100 -9.92 -22.91 -25.61
C GLU A 100 -8.97 -21.71 -25.48
N ALA A 101 -7.95 -21.83 -24.61
CA ALA A 101 -6.94 -20.78 -24.42
C ALA A 101 -5.80 -20.88 -25.46
N LEU A 102 -5.61 -22.03 -26.09
CA LEU A 102 -4.64 -22.24 -27.16
C LEU A 102 -5.05 -21.54 -28.46
N GLU A 103 -6.35 -21.39 -28.71
CA GLU A 103 -6.87 -20.61 -29.84
C GLU A 103 -6.57 -19.10 -29.71
N LYS A 104 -6.22 -18.62 -28.51
CA LYS A 104 -5.97 -17.20 -28.17
C LYS A 104 -4.53 -16.95 -27.74
N LEU A 105 -3.58 -17.43 -28.54
CA LEU A 105 -2.14 -17.26 -28.31
C LEU A 105 -1.67 -15.79 -28.22
N GLU A 106 -2.38 -14.86 -28.86
CA GLU A 106 -2.11 -13.43 -28.77
C GLU A 106 -2.45 -12.86 -27.38
N ASP A 107 -3.55 -13.32 -26.77
CA ASP A 107 -3.96 -12.92 -25.42
C ASP A 107 -2.93 -13.35 -24.37
N LEU A 108 -2.27 -14.51 -24.55
CA LEU A 108 -1.21 -14.95 -23.66
C LEU A 108 -0.02 -13.98 -23.63
N LYS A 109 0.33 -13.36 -24.77
CA LYS A 109 1.35 -12.31 -24.83
C LYS A 109 0.89 -11.05 -24.12
N GLU A 110 -0.36 -10.63 -24.34
CA GLU A 110 -0.91 -9.45 -23.67
C GLU A 110 -0.96 -9.66 -22.15
N HIS A 111 -1.40 -10.83 -21.67
CA HIS A 111 -1.44 -11.18 -20.26
C HIS A 111 -0.04 -11.19 -19.62
N LYS A 112 0.97 -11.69 -20.34
CA LYS A 112 2.38 -11.60 -19.93
C LYS A 112 2.82 -10.15 -19.80
N GLU A 113 2.57 -9.31 -20.81
CA GLU A 113 2.97 -7.90 -20.77
C GLU A 113 2.28 -7.15 -19.63
N LYS A 114 0.97 -7.38 -19.40
CA LYS A 114 0.23 -6.84 -18.26
C LYS A 114 0.85 -7.27 -16.92
N LEU A 115 1.24 -8.53 -16.78
CA LEU A 115 1.86 -9.03 -15.55
C LEU A 115 3.24 -8.38 -15.30
N MET A 116 4.05 -8.23 -16.35
CA MET A 116 5.40 -7.64 -16.27
C MET A 116 5.37 -6.13 -15.98
N ASN A 117 4.43 -5.41 -16.59
CA ASN A 117 4.26 -3.96 -16.42
C ASN A 117 3.35 -3.58 -15.24
N GLY A 118 2.84 -4.57 -14.50
CA GLY A 118 1.96 -4.34 -13.36
C GLY A 118 2.64 -3.52 -12.27
N GLU A 119 1.98 -2.46 -11.82
CA GLU A 119 2.43 -1.66 -10.68
C GLU A 119 1.57 -1.93 -9.43
N PRO A 120 2.16 -1.95 -8.24
CA PRO A 120 1.43 -2.15 -7.00
C PRO A 120 0.51 -0.96 -6.71
N VAL A 121 -0.76 -1.23 -6.44
CA VAL A 121 -1.71 -0.19 -6.05
C VAL A 121 -1.46 0.18 -4.60
N ARG A 122 -0.92 1.37 -4.38
CA ARG A 122 -0.71 1.90 -3.02
C ARG A 122 -1.89 2.76 -2.61
N ALA A 123 -2.41 2.52 -1.41
CA ALA A 123 -3.34 3.44 -0.78
C ALA A 123 -2.68 4.82 -0.68
N LYS A 124 -3.30 5.81 -1.32
CA LYS A 124 -2.89 7.21 -1.23
C LYS A 124 -3.77 7.89 -0.18
N LEU A 125 -3.17 8.78 0.62
CA LEU A 125 -3.93 9.58 1.56
C LEU A 125 -4.84 10.54 0.78
N ASP A 126 -6.13 10.47 1.06
CA ASP A 126 -7.06 11.50 0.60
C ASP A 126 -6.75 12.82 1.31
N ARG A 127 -6.58 13.88 0.52
CA ARG A 127 -6.21 15.23 0.99
C ARG A 127 -7.37 15.99 1.58
N GLN A 128 -8.61 15.53 1.35
CA GLN A 128 -9.83 16.16 1.85
C GLN A 128 -9.79 17.69 1.71
N LEU A 129 -9.55 18.14 0.48
CA LEU A 129 -9.34 19.54 0.18
C LEU A 129 -10.56 20.37 0.59
N GLN A 130 -10.33 21.42 1.37
CA GLN A 130 -11.35 22.36 1.77
C GLN A 130 -10.87 23.80 1.61
N ILE A 131 -11.73 24.66 1.06
CA ILE A 131 -11.45 26.08 0.90
C ILE A 131 -12.33 26.85 1.88
N PHE A 132 -11.68 27.67 2.70
CA PHE A 132 -12.34 28.53 3.67
C PHE A 132 -12.14 29.99 3.30
N LYS A 133 -13.18 30.78 3.53
CA LYS A 133 -13.10 32.24 3.52
C LYS A 133 -13.05 32.73 4.96
N PRO A 134 -12.09 33.59 5.34
CA PRO A 134 -12.05 34.17 6.66
C PRO A 134 -13.34 34.94 6.94
N SER A 135 -13.97 34.65 8.08
CA SER A 135 -15.10 35.41 8.60
C SER A 135 -14.62 36.30 9.75
N ALA A 136 -15.01 37.59 9.72
CA ALA A 136 -14.66 38.54 10.77
C ALA A 136 -15.30 38.16 12.14
N GLN A 137 -16.41 37.42 12.10
CA GLN A 137 -17.09 36.93 13.30
C GLN A 137 -16.32 35.81 14.01
N ALA A 138 -15.40 35.11 13.32
CA ALA A 138 -14.63 34.03 13.93
C ALA A 138 -13.59 34.53 14.95
N SER A 139 -13.23 35.81 14.92
CA SER A 139 -12.31 36.44 15.88
C SER A 139 -13.03 37.19 17.01
N HIS A 140 -14.36 37.24 16.99
CA HIS A 140 -15.13 38.00 17.97
C HIS A 140 -15.61 37.08 19.10
N PHE A 141 -14.94 37.14 20.25
CA PHE A 141 -15.36 36.45 21.47
C PHE A 141 -15.46 37.47 22.60
N GLU A 142 -16.67 37.68 23.11
CA GLU A 142 -16.89 38.44 24.33
C GLU A 142 -16.80 37.50 25.52
N LEU A 143 -15.77 37.68 26.34
CA LEU A 143 -15.58 36.93 27.57
C LEU A 143 -15.92 37.83 28.77
N PRO A 144 -16.61 37.30 29.80
CA PRO A 144 -16.84 38.03 31.04
C PRO A 144 -15.53 38.49 31.68
N SER A 145 -15.54 39.61 32.41
CA SER A 145 -14.36 40.12 33.11
C SER A 145 -13.77 39.11 34.10
N ASP A 146 -14.63 38.28 34.71
CA ASP A 146 -14.22 37.28 35.69
C ASP A 146 -13.34 36.17 35.11
N PHE A 147 -13.37 35.96 33.80
CA PHE A 147 -12.46 35.03 33.12
C PHE A 147 -10.99 35.42 33.29
N PHE A 148 -10.70 36.72 33.44
CA PHE A 148 -9.34 37.22 33.60
C PHE A 148 -8.87 37.23 35.06
N ASN A 149 -9.75 36.89 36.00
CA ASN A 149 -9.39 36.80 37.41
C ASN A 149 -8.68 35.48 37.67
N LEU A 150 -7.40 35.57 38.05
CA LEU A 150 -6.58 34.40 38.34
C LEU A 150 -7.13 33.63 39.54
N THR A 151 -7.44 32.36 39.33
CA THR A 151 -7.90 31.49 40.42
C THR A 151 -6.72 30.96 41.23
N ALA A 152 -6.96 30.64 42.51
CA ALA A 152 -5.94 30.02 43.36
C ALA A 152 -5.45 28.66 42.83
N GLU A 153 -6.28 27.95 42.04
CA GLU A 153 -5.91 26.69 41.39
C GLU A 153 -4.95 26.89 40.22
N GLU A 154 -5.20 27.90 39.38
CA GLU A 154 -4.32 28.26 38.26
C GLU A 154 -2.94 28.70 38.77
N LEU A 155 -2.89 29.53 39.82
CA LEU A 155 -1.62 29.96 40.42
C LEU A 155 -0.80 28.77 40.94
N ARG A 156 -1.45 27.82 41.62
CA ARG A 156 -0.78 26.59 42.09
C ARG A 156 -0.30 25.72 40.92
N ARG A 157 -1.09 25.62 39.84
CA ARG A 157 -0.72 24.87 38.64
C ARG A 157 0.48 25.51 37.94
N GLU A 158 0.49 26.83 37.80
CA GLU A 158 1.59 27.58 37.20
C GLU A 158 2.87 27.41 38.02
N GLN A 159 2.79 27.52 39.35
CA GLN A 159 3.93 27.27 40.24
C GLN A 159 4.51 25.87 40.03
N ARG A 160 3.68 24.83 39.94
CA ARG A 160 4.13 23.46 39.66
C ARG A 160 4.80 23.32 38.30
N ILE A 161 4.19 23.87 37.24
CA ILE A 161 4.77 23.83 35.89
C ILE A 161 6.14 24.52 35.89
N ARG A 162 6.26 25.65 36.60
CA ARG A 162 7.52 26.40 36.71
C ARG A 162 8.58 25.63 37.48
N THR A 163 8.23 25.00 38.62
CA THR A 163 9.18 24.17 39.37
C THR A 163 9.65 22.98 38.53
N ASP A 164 8.73 22.27 37.88
CA ASP A 164 9.06 21.11 37.03
C ASP A 164 9.94 21.52 35.83
N ALA A 165 9.71 22.70 35.25
CA ALA A 165 10.52 23.23 34.16
C ALA A 165 11.95 23.55 34.59
N VAL A 166 12.11 24.16 35.78
CA VAL A 166 13.43 24.45 36.36
C VAL A 166 14.17 23.15 36.67
N GLU A 167 13.50 22.17 37.27
CA GLU A 167 14.09 20.85 37.53
C GLU A 167 14.55 20.17 36.23
N LYS A 168 13.70 20.14 35.20
CA LYS A 168 14.03 19.57 33.89
C LYS A 168 15.19 20.31 33.20
N ALA A 169 15.25 21.62 33.29
CA ALA A 169 16.33 22.42 32.71
C ALA A 169 17.65 22.22 33.47
N SER A 170 17.59 21.99 34.78
CA SER A 170 18.78 21.74 35.60
C SER A 170 19.33 20.31 35.46
N MET A 171 18.52 19.36 35.00
CA MET A 171 18.92 17.97 34.82
C MET A 171 19.65 17.75 33.48
N LEU A 172 20.88 17.22 33.54
CA LEU A 172 21.63 16.82 32.35
C LEU A 172 20.91 15.68 31.61
N ARG A 173 20.53 15.93 30.36
CA ARG A 173 19.90 14.92 29.49
C ARG A 173 20.95 14.13 28.71
N THR A 174 20.93 12.81 28.90
CA THR A 174 21.74 11.87 28.11
C THR A 174 21.25 11.78 26.67
N LYS A 175 22.11 11.36 25.74
CA LYS A 175 21.76 11.13 24.34
C LYS A 175 20.55 10.19 24.19
N ALA A 176 20.54 9.11 24.96
CA ALA A 176 19.43 8.14 24.97
C ALA A 176 18.10 8.75 25.44
N MET A 177 18.12 9.71 26.38
CA MET A 177 16.90 10.40 26.81
C MET A 177 16.33 11.31 25.71
N ARG A 178 17.18 11.99 24.94
CA ARG A 178 16.76 12.87 23.84
C ARG A 178 16.16 12.06 22.69
N GLU A 179 16.86 11.02 22.24
CA GLU A 179 16.39 10.16 21.14
C GLU A 179 15.06 9.47 21.48
N LYS A 180 14.88 9.02 22.74
CA LYS A 180 13.63 8.39 23.18
C LYS A 180 12.46 9.38 23.18
N GLU A 181 12.69 10.63 23.56
CA GLU A 181 11.67 11.68 23.55
C GLU A 181 11.31 12.09 22.12
N GLU A 182 12.30 12.33 21.26
CA GLU A 182 12.08 12.60 19.83
C GLU A 182 11.30 11.47 19.15
N GLN A 183 11.66 10.21 19.39
CA GLN A 183 10.90 9.08 18.83
C GLN A 183 9.47 9.02 19.35
N ARG A 184 9.22 9.44 20.58
CA ARG A 184 7.87 9.50 21.14
C ARG A 184 7.06 10.61 20.49
N GLU A 185 7.65 11.78 20.29
CA GLU A 185 7.01 12.90 19.60
C GLU A 185 6.75 12.59 18.11
N LEU A 186 7.72 11.99 17.44
CA LEU A 186 7.62 11.55 16.04
C LEU A 186 6.52 10.51 15.80
N ARG A 187 6.11 9.76 16.82
CA ARG A 187 5.02 8.77 16.77
C ARG A 187 3.71 9.30 17.32
N ARG A 188 3.69 10.54 17.82
CA ARG A 188 2.51 11.14 18.45
C ARG A 188 1.39 11.40 17.45
N TYR A 189 1.75 11.82 16.24
CA TYR A 189 0.80 12.14 15.18
C TYR A 189 1.20 11.43 13.89
N ASN A 190 0.27 10.68 13.31
CA ASN A 190 0.44 10.05 12.00
C ASN A 190 0.07 11.00 10.86
N TYR A 191 -0.89 11.90 11.12
CA TYR A 191 -1.45 12.84 10.17
C TYR A 191 -1.37 14.27 10.71
N THR A 192 -1.32 15.24 9.81
CA THR A 192 -1.34 16.66 10.10
C THR A 192 -2.30 17.38 9.16
N LEU A 193 -2.93 18.44 9.66
CA LEU A 193 -3.77 19.34 8.86
C LEU A 193 -2.98 20.60 8.57
N LEU A 194 -2.77 20.89 7.29
CA LEU A 194 -2.09 22.10 6.84
C LEU A 194 -3.10 23.08 6.29
N ARG A 195 -3.01 24.34 6.73
CA ARG A 195 -3.82 25.46 6.26
C ARG A 195 -2.90 26.48 5.60
N ILE A 196 -3.10 26.69 4.31
CA ILE A 196 -2.32 27.59 3.46
C ILE A 196 -3.18 28.82 3.20
N ARG A 197 -2.68 29.98 3.63
CA ARG A 197 -3.35 31.26 3.38
C ARG A 197 -2.83 31.86 2.08
N PHE A 198 -3.74 32.11 1.15
CA PHE A 198 -3.43 32.78 -0.11
C PHE A 198 -3.48 34.31 0.02
N PRO A 199 -2.82 35.04 -0.90
CA PRO A 199 -2.80 36.51 -0.89
C PRO A 199 -4.18 37.16 -1.03
N ASP A 200 -5.12 36.49 -1.68
CA ASP A 200 -6.53 36.88 -1.84
C ASP A 200 -7.37 36.68 -0.55
N GLY A 201 -6.76 36.12 0.49
CA GLY A 201 -7.37 35.90 1.79
C GLY A 201 -8.01 34.52 1.96
N TYR A 202 -8.12 33.69 0.92
CA TYR A 202 -8.64 32.34 1.08
C TYR A 202 -7.67 31.43 1.86
N ILE A 203 -8.23 30.46 2.57
CA ILE A 203 -7.47 29.47 3.33
C ILE A 203 -7.77 28.09 2.74
N LEU A 204 -6.75 27.47 2.16
CA LEU A 204 -6.81 26.11 1.66
C LEU A 204 -6.36 25.15 2.76
N GLN A 205 -7.20 24.18 3.10
CA GLN A 205 -6.90 23.14 4.07
C GLN A 205 -6.71 21.81 3.35
N GLY A 206 -5.70 21.05 3.78
CA GLY A 206 -5.49 19.67 3.34
C GLY A 206 -4.93 18.79 4.45
N THR A 207 -5.21 17.49 4.35
CA THR A 207 -4.67 16.42 5.21
C THR A 207 -3.38 15.85 4.61
N PHE A 208 -2.34 15.73 5.45
CA PHE A 208 -1.02 15.24 5.08
C PHE A 208 -0.51 14.22 6.09
N TYR A 209 0.46 13.39 5.71
CA TYR A 209 1.20 12.63 6.71
C TYR A 209 2.11 13.56 7.50
N ALA A 210 2.29 13.31 8.80
CA ALA A 210 3.15 14.14 9.64
C ALA A 210 4.63 14.17 9.19
N ARG A 211 5.05 13.19 8.38
CA ARG A 211 6.41 13.04 7.86
C ARG A 211 6.50 13.22 6.34
N GLU A 212 5.48 13.81 5.75
CA GLU A 212 5.44 13.99 4.30
C GLU A 212 6.42 15.07 3.85
N PRO A 213 7.11 14.92 2.71
CA PRO A 213 8.01 15.95 2.23
C PRO A 213 7.25 17.21 1.83
N VAL A 214 7.90 18.37 2.01
CA VAL A 214 7.32 19.68 1.63
C VAL A 214 7.03 19.76 0.13
N SER A 215 7.74 18.98 -0.70
CA SER A 215 7.41 18.88 -2.13
C SER A 215 5.96 18.45 -2.37
N ALA A 216 5.41 17.55 -1.55
CA ALA A 216 4.01 17.11 -1.66
C ALA A 216 3.03 18.27 -1.39
N LEU A 217 3.37 19.19 -0.49
CA LEU A 217 2.59 20.40 -0.24
C LEU A 217 2.59 21.32 -1.47
N PHE A 218 3.76 21.52 -2.10
CA PHE A 218 3.85 22.31 -3.31
C PHE A 218 3.11 21.68 -4.49
N HIS A 219 3.17 20.35 -4.64
CA HIS A 219 2.38 19.63 -5.64
C HIS A 219 0.88 19.81 -5.37
N PHE A 220 0.44 19.65 -4.12
CA PHE A 220 -0.94 19.87 -3.72
C PHE A 220 -1.43 21.28 -4.08
N VAL A 221 -0.63 22.33 -3.81
CA VAL A 221 -1.00 23.72 -4.15
C VAL A 221 -0.97 23.99 -5.66
N ARG A 222 -0.17 23.26 -6.44
CA ARG A 222 -0.09 23.44 -7.91
C ARG A 222 -1.19 22.69 -8.65
N GLU A 223 -1.69 21.60 -8.09
CA GLU A 223 -2.78 20.81 -8.66
C GLU A 223 -4.16 21.46 -8.43
N THR A 224 -4.24 22.41 -7.51
CA THR A 224 -5.46 23.17 -7.15
C THR A 224 -5.54 24.49 -7.87
#